data_AF-A0AAE3PIV0-F1
#
_entry.id   AF-A0AAE3PIV0-F1
#
_cell.length_a   1.000
_cell.length_b   1.000
_cell.length_c   1.000
_cell.angle_alpha   90.00
_cell.angle_beta   90.00
_cell.angle_gamma   90.00
#
_symmetry.space_group_name_H-M   'P 1'
#
loop_
_entity.id
_entity.type
_entity.pdbx_description
1 polymer ?
#
loop_
_entity_poly.entity_id
_entity_poly.type
_entity_poly.pdbx_seq_one_letter_code
_entity_poly.pdbx_strand_id
1 'polypeptide(L)'
;MTSNTSDRVYEIHLTEGVADVPAKVTSPRLEFYDSGVWADNDDETRDFFPYHRIEFIREKPTPAASADEDTEKAEMDTSPEQHPVE
;
A
#
# COMPACT_ATOMS: atom_id res chain seq x y z
N MET A 1 6.60 12.91 18.49
CA MET A 1 7.22 11.96 17.55
C MET A 1 6.18 10.89 17.27
N THR A 2 5.27 11.16 16.33
CA THR A 2 4.16 10.24 16.05
C THR A 2 4.57 9.40 14.88
N SER A 3 5.28 8.30 15.14
CA SER A 3 5.53 7.28 14.13
C SER A 3 4.19 6.61 13.84
N ASN A 4 3.48 7.15 12.86
CA ASN A 4 2.28 6.55 12.31
C ASN A 4 2.71 5.31 11.53
N THR A 5 2.97 4.20 12.24
CA THR A 5 3.28 2.90 11.64
C THR A 5 2.01 2.43 10.97
N SER A 6 1.81 2.88 9.74
CA SER A 6 0.70 2.46 8.91
C SER A 6 0.80 0.95 8.76
N ASP A 7 -0.22 0.24 9.25
CA ASP A 7 -0.35 -1.21 9.26
C ASP A 7 -0.54 -1.74 7.82
N ARG A 8 0.53 -1.61 7.04
CA ARG A 8 0.58 -1.85 5.60
C ARG A 8 1.58 -2.97 5.36
N VAL A 9 1.14 -3.97 4.61
CA VAL A 9 1.98 -5.08 4.18
C VAL A 9 2.23 -4.92 2.69
N TYR A 10 3.48 -5.01 2.27
CA TYR A 10 3.86 -4.94 0.87
C TYR A 10 4.06 -6.34 0.29
N GLU A 11 3.57 -6.55 -0.92
CA GLU A 11 3.75 -7.77 -1.69
C GLU A 11 4.60 -7.44 -2.93
N ILE A 12 5.81 -7.98 -2.97
CA ILE A 12 6.76 -7.85 -4.08
C ILE A 12 6.54 -9.04 -5.01
N HIS A 13 6.22 -8.76 -6.27
CA HIS A 13 6.11 -9.77 -7.32
C HIS A 13 7.42 -9.78 -8.11
N LEU A 14 8.06 -10.95 -8.15
CA LEU A 14 9.34 -11.14 -8.82
C LEU A 14 9.12 -11.72 -10.22
N THR A 15 9.96 -11.34 -11.17
CA THR A 15 9.91 -11.87 -12.53
C THR A 15 10.16 -13.39 -12.53
N GLU A 16 9.33 -14.16 -13.25
CA GLU A 16 9.50 -15.62 -13.38
C GLU A 16 10.91 -15.98 -13.89
N GLY A 17 11.61 -16.88 -13.20
CA GLY A 17 12.93 -17.38 -13.61
C GLY A 17 14.04 -17.30 -12.54
N VAL A 18 13.77 -16.75 -11.36
CA VAL A 18 14.73 -16.79 -10.25
C VAL A 18 14.54 -18.11 -9.48
N ALA A 19 15.34 -19.12 -9.84
CA ALA A 19 15.15 -20.53 -9.46
C ALA A 19 15.16 -20.87 -7.95
N ASP A 20 15.38 -19.89 -7.07
CA ASP A 20 15.59 -20.10 -5.63
C ASP A 20 14.76 -19.17 -4.73
N VAL A 21 13.94 -18.30 -5.32
CA VAL A 21 13.16 -17.29 -4.57
C VAL A 21 11.68 -17.50 -4.87
N PRO A 22 10.79 -17.45 -3.87
CA PRO A 22 9.36 -17.50 -4.13
C PRO A 22 8.97 -16.37 -5.10
N ALA A 23 8.10 -16.68 -6.06
CA ALA A 23 7.62 -15.69 -7.05
C ALA A 23 6.96 -14.45 -6.43
N LYS A 24 6.59 -14.54 -5.15
CA LYS A 24 6.03 -13.47 -4.34
C LYS A 24 6.72 -13.42 -2.98
N VAL A 25 7.05 -12.21 -2.53
CA VAL A 25 7.62 -11.94 -1.21
C VAL A 25 6.73 -10.94 -0.50
N THR A 26 6.40 -11.22 0.76
CA THR A 26 5.56 -10.36 1.59
C THR A 26 6.42 -9.74 2.66
N SER A 27 6.34 -8.41 2.83
CA SER A 27 7.16 -7.69 3.78
C SER A 27 6.38 -6.55 4.44
N PRO A 28 6.47 -6.38 5.77
CA PRO A 28 5.87 -5.24 6.47
C PRO A 28 6.58 -3.92 6.18
N ARG A 29 7.81 -3.95 5.67
CA ARG A 29 8.61 -2.74 5.46
C ARG A 29 9.55 -2.88 4.26
N LEU A 30 9.49 -1.87 3.39
CA LEU A 30 10.38 -1.74 2.24
C LEU A 30 11.26 -0.50 2.38
N GLU A 31 12.51 -0.62 1.95
CA GLU A 31 13.44 0.50 1.78
C GLU A 31 13.94 0.55 0.33
N PHE A 32 13.70 1.68 -0.34
CA PHE A 32 14.04 1.89 -1.75
C PHE A 32 15.41 2.54 -1.88
N TYR A 33 16.25 1.98 -2.74
CA TYR A 33 17.58 2.48 -3.08
C TYR A 33 17.76 2.48 -4.59
N ASP A 34 18.75 3.21 -5.09
CA ASP A 34 19.07 3.29 -6.53
C ASP A 34 19.25 1.91 -7.19
N SER A 35 19.81 0.95 -6.45
CA SER A 35 20.10 -0.39 -6.95
C SER A 35 18.93 -1.38 -6.82
N GLY A 36 17.91 -1.07 -6.01
CA GLY A 36 16.84 -2.02 -5.69
C GLY A 36 16.15 -1.76 -4.36
N VAL A 37 15.41 -2.77 -3.90
CA VAL A 37 14.58 -2.70 -2.70
C VAL A 37 15.09 -3.67 -1.65
N TRP A 38 15.21 -3.20 -0.42
CA TRP A 38 15.36 -4.07 0.74
C TRP A 38 14.01 -4.33 1.37
N ALA A 39 13.73 -5.59 1.68
CA ALA A 39 12.51 -6.02 2.35
C ALA A 39 12.85 -6.68 3.68
N ASP A 40 12.22 -6.22 4.76
CA ASP A 40 12.30 -6.89 6.06
C ASP A 40 11.39 -8.13 6.07
N ASN A 41 11.87 -9.26 6.58
CA ASN A 41 11.06 -10.45 6.83
C ASN A 41 10.69 -10.56 8.32
N ASP A 42 9.75 -11.45 8.62
CA ASP A 42 9.29 -11.75 9.98
C ASP A 42 10.42 -12.23 10.91
N ASP A 43 11.43 -12.92 10.38
CA ASP A 43 12.57 -13.47 11.12
C ASP A 43 13.72 -12.45 11.38
N GLU A 44 13.44 -11.14 11.35
CA GLU A 44 14.45 -10.05 11.45
C GLU A 44 15.55 -10.11 10.36
N THR A 45 15.34 -10.94 9.33
CA THR A 45 16.22 -11.01 8.16
C THR A 45 15.79 -9.98 7.14
N ARG A 46 16.74 -9.49 6.36
CA ARG A 46 16.48 -8.54 5.27
C ARG A 46 16.96 -9.13 3.97
N ASP A 47 16.07 -9.15 2.98
CA ASP A 47 16.38 -9.58 1.63
C ASP A 47 16.51 -8.39 0.69
N PHE A 48 17.43 -8.49 -0.27
CA PHE A 48 17.63 -7.48 -1.29
C PHE A 48 17.13 -7.95 -2.65
N PHE A 49 16.27 -7.14 -3.26
CA PHE A 49 15.66 -7.37 -4.56
C PHE A 49 16.05 -6.26 -5.54
N PRO A 50 16.88 -6.54 -6.54
CA PRO A 50 17.23 -5.54 -7.55
C PRO A 50 16.05 -5.28 -8.50
N TYR A 51 15.90 -4.04 -8.99
CA TYR A 51 14.73 -3.65 -9.79
C TYR A 51 14.50 -4.48 -11.06
N HIS A 52 15.57 -4.97 -11.69
CA HIS A 52 15.45 -5.83 -12.88
C HIS A 52 14.84 -7.21 -12.60
N ARG A 53 14.64 -7.57 -11.32
CA ARG A 53 13.95 -8.80 -10.88
C ARG A 53 12.57 -8.54 -10.31
N ILE A 54 12.18 -7.28 -10.15
CA ILE A 54 10.88 -6.88 -9.60
C ILE A 54 9.95 -6.59 -10.77
N GLU A 55 8.83 -7.28 -10.84
CA GLU A 55 7.79 -7.01 -11.83
C GLU A 55 6.90 -5.85 -11.35
N PHE A 56 6.39 -5.95 -10.12
CA PHE A 56 5.65 -4.87 -9.46
C PHE A 56 5.62 -5.07 -7.94
N ILE A 57 5.30 -3.99 -7.22
CA ILE A 57 5.10 -4.00 -5.77
C ILE A 57 3.68 -3.53 -5.49
N ARG A 58 2.97 -4.26 -4.64
CA ARG A 58 1.60 -3.93 -4.22
C ARG A 58 1.53 -3.70 -2.73
N GLU A 59 0.99 -2.55 -2.33
CA GLU A 59 0.61 -2.29 -0.94
C GLU A 59 -0.73 -2.98 -0.64
N LYS A 60 -0.80 -3.71 0.48
CA LYS A 60 -2.02 -4.30 1.02
C LYS A 60 -2.29 -3.72 2.41
N PRO A 61 -3.53 -3.28 2.68
CA PRO A 61 -3.92 -2.94 4.04
C PRO A 61 -3.90 -4.22 4.88
N THR A 62 -3.28 -4.19 6.05
CA THR A 62 -3.48 -5.24 7.05
C THR A 62 -4.97 -5.25 7.42
N PRO A 63 -5.62 -6.42 7.62
CA PRO A 63 -7.06 -6.52 7.87
C PRO A 63 -7.58 -5.74 9.10
N ALA A 64 -6.71 -5.15 9.93
CA ALA A 64 -7.10 -4.30 11.04
C ALA A 64 -7.28 -2.80 10.66
N ALA A 65 -6.84 -2.37 9.48
CA ALA A 65 -6.82 -0.95 9.09
C ALA A 65 -8.03 -0.47 8.26
N SER A 66 -8.91 -1.38 7.83
CA SER A 66 -10.04 -1.05 6.94
C SER A 66 -11.33 -0.69 7.70
N ALA A 67 -11.26 0.17 8.71
CA ALA A 67 -12.46 0.59 9.46
C ALA A 67 -12.82 2.08 9.34
N ASP A 68 -11.93 2.97 8.91
CA ASP A 68 -12.17 4.42 9.06
C ASP A 68 -11.64 5.27 7.89
N GLU A 69 -12.09 5.03 6.64
CA GLU A 69 -12.01 6.04 5.57
C GLU A 69 -13.26 5.97 4.67
N ASP A 70 -14.45 6.15 5.25
CA ASP A 70 -15.64 6.64 4.53
C ASP A 70 -16.33 7.69 5.40
N THR A 71 -15.71 8.86 5.51
CA THR A 71 -16.38 10.08 5.96
C THR A 71 -15.82 11.24 5.17
N GLU A 72 -16.74 12.07 4.70
CA GLU A 72 -16.52 13.39 4.11
C GLU A 72 -16.27 13.43 2.60
N LYS A 73 -17.38 13.42 1.84
CA LYS A 73 -17.73 14.54 0.93
C LYS A 73 -19.12 14.37 0.33
N ALA A 74 -20.09 15.13 0.85
CA ALA A 74 -21.21 15.66 0.06
C ALA A 74 -21.92 16.80 0.83
N GLU A 75 -21.19 17.88 1.12
CA GLU A 75 -21.86 19.18 1.17
C GLU A 75 -22.11 19.60 -0.29
N MET A 76 -23.34 19.53 -0.75
CA MET A 76 -23.78 20.32 -1.89
C MET A 76 -25.16 20.89 -1.60
N ASP A 77 -25.11 22.00 -0.88
CA ASP A 77 -25.99 23.15 -0.99
C ASP A 77 -26.71 23.19 -2.33
N THR A 78 -28.02 22.93 -2.33
CA THR A 78 -28.91 23.29 -3.43
C THR A 78 -30.19 23.86 -2.84
N SER A 79 -30.19 25.16 -2.60
CA SER A 79 -31.41 25.97 -2.55
C SER A 79 -32.02 26.04 -3.96
N PRO A 80 -33.29 25.66 -4.13
CA PRO A 80 -34.12 26.31 -5.12
C PRO A 80 -35.10 27.26 -4.42
N GLU A 81 -34.74 28.53 -4.43
CA GLU A 81 -35.66 29.66 -4.33
C GLU A 81 -36.66 29.56 -5.51
N GLN A 82 -37.94 29.29 -5.29
CA GLN A 82 -39.07 29.69 -6.16
C GLN A 82 -40.40 29.63 -5.36
N HIS A 83 -40.78 30.76 -4.74
CA HIS A 83 -42.19 31.21 -4.74
C HIS A 83 -42.40 31.98 -6.07
N PRO A 84 -43.60 32.10 -6.70
CA PRO A 84 -44.90 32.34 -6.05
C PRO A 84 -46.15 31.74 -6.78
N VAL A 85 -47.34 31.99 -6.19
CA VAL A 85 -48.73 32.17 -6.73
C VAL A 85 -49.19 31.34 -7.96
N GLU A 86 -50.35 30.70 -7.96
CA GLU A 86 -51.70 31.28 -7.81
C GLU A 86 -52.73 30.17 -7.47
#